data_AF-A0A7K4CU49-F1
#
_entry.id   AF-A0A7K4CU49-F1
#
_cell.length_a   1.000
_cell.length_b   1.000
_cell.length_c   1.000
_cell.angle_alpha   90.00
_cell.angle_beta   90.00
_cell.angle_gamma   90.00
#
_symmetry.space_group_name_H-M   'P 1'
#
loop_
_entity.id
_entity.type
_entity.pdbx_description
1 polymer ?
#
loop_
_entity_poly.entity_id
_entity_poly.type
_entity_poly.pdbx_seq_one_letter_code
_entity_poly.pdbx_strand_id
1 'polypeptide(L)' 'MMKPMKNMGGMKPPADWPKAVTLKCQKCGATQAAPMHCGKPMAVRKVDGKDMLTCWMGPGCGKAEIPLHHDLPMRAA' A
#
# COMPACT_ATOMS: atom_id res chain seq x y z
N MET A 1 23.03 3.35 -22.18
CA MET A 1 22.49 1.99 -22.43
C MET A 1 21.71 1.54 -21.20
N MET A 2 20.38 1.44 -21.31
CA MET A 2 19.52 0.95 -20.23
C MET A 2 19.63 -0.58 -20.18
N LYS A 3 20.05 -1.13 -19.03
CA LYS A 3 20.23 -2.58 -18.84
C LYS A 3 18.88 -3.30 -18.94
N PRO A 4 18.82 -4.49 -19.55
CA PRO A 4 17.56 -5.21 -19.75
C PRO A 4 17.06 -5.81 -18.43
N MET A 5 15.82 -5.48 -18.06
CA MET A 5 15.11 -6.07 -16.94
C MET A 5 14.70 -7.51 -17.31
N LYS A 6 15.46 -8.49 -16.80
CA LYS A 6 15.15 -9.92 -16.94
C LYS A 6 14.41 -10.42 -15.69
N ASN A 7 13.33 -11.17 -15.92
CA ASN A 7 12.64 -12.10 -15.00
C ASN A 7 11.84 -11.51 -13.82
N MET A 8 10.54 -11.31 -14.02
CA MET A 8 9.55 -10.96 -12.98
C MET A 8 8.74 -12.18 -12.47
N GLY A 9 9.37 -13.36 -12.36
CA GLY A 9 8.75 -14.56 -11.79
C GLY A 9 9.57 -15.06 -10.62
N GLY A 10 9.20 -14.71 -9.38
CA GLY A 10 9.83 -15.29 -8.17
C GLY A 10 10.36 -14.31 -7.12
N MET A 11 9.89 -13.05 -7.09
CA MET A 11 10.32 -12.13 -6.03
C MET A 11 9.62 -12.48 -4.71
N LYS A 12 10.30 -13.28 -3.87
CA LYS A 12 9.93 -13.42 -2.46
C LYS A 12 10.01 -12.01 -1.84
N PRO A 13 8.93 -11.49 -1.26
CA PRO A 13 8.97 -10.19 -0.62
C PRO A 13 10.08 -10.16 0.45
N PRO A 14 10.93 -9.11 0.51
CA PRO A 14 11.96 -8.96 1.55
C PRO A 14 11.36 -9.06 2.96
N ALA A 15 12.18 -9.40 3.95
CA ALA A 15 11.71 -9.68 5.31
C ALA A 15 10.97 -8.49 5.97
N ASP A 16 11.27 -7.27 5.52
CA ASP A 16 10.63 -6.00 5.88
C ASP A 16 9.36 -5.67 5.06
N TRP A 17 8.82 -6.64 4.31
CA TRP A 17 7.66 -6.40 3.45
C TRP A 17 6.41 -6.08 4.27
N PRO A 18 5.68 -5.01 3.90
CA PRO A 18 4.48 -4.62 4.63
C PRO A 18 3.41 -5.71 4.48
N LYS A 19 2.99 -6.24 5.64
CA LYS A 19 1.80 -7.09 5.72
C LYS A 19 0.59 -6.32 5.22
N ALA A 20 -0.43 -7.05 4.75
CA ALA A 20 -1.73 -6.51 4.44
C ALA A 20 -2.17 -5.51 5.51
N VAL A 21 -2.43 -4.26 5.11
CA VAL A 21 -2.70 -3.19 6.06
C VAL A 21 -4.21 -3.11 6.29
N THR A 22 -4.62 -3.31 7.53
CA THR A 22 -5.94 -2.86 7.99
C THR A 22 -5.84 -1.38 8.30
N LEU A 23 -6.76 -0.59 7.78
CA LEU A 23 -6.88 0.82 8.07
C LEU A 23 -7.81 1.00 9.27
N LYS A 24 -7.42 1.82 10.24
CA LYS A 24 -8.16 2.11 11.46
C LYS A 24 -8.43 3.60 11.58
N CYS A 25 -9.68 3.97 11.82
CA CYS A 25 -10.04 5.33 12.18
C CYS A 25 -9.53 5.64 13.59
N GLN A 26 -8.84 6.77 13.73
CA GLN A 26 -8.28 7.20 15.00
C GLN A 26 -9.34 7.76 15.97
N LYS A 27 -10.54 8.11 15.49
CA LYS A 27 -11.60 8.68 16.30
C LYS A 27 -12.50 7.63 16.96
N CYS A 28 -13.00 6.67 16.18
CA CYS A 28 -13.97 5.67 16.64
C CYS A 28 -13.41 4.24 16.68
N GLY A 29 -12.20 4.01 16.17
CA GLY A 29 -11.60 2.67 16.10
C GLY A 29 -12.14 1.77 14.98
N ALA A 30 -13.09 2.24 14.16
CA ALA A 30 -13.59 1.50 13.00
C ALA A 30 -12.44 1.07 12.09
N THR A 31 -12.50 -0.15 11.56
CA THR A 31 -11.47 -0.72 10.69
C THR A 31 -12.00 -1.03 9.30
N GLN A 32 -11.12 -0.95 8.31
CA GLN A 32 -11.41 -1.31 6.93
C GLN A 32 -10.17 -1.96 6.31
N ALA A 33 -10.36 -2.96 5.44
CA ALA A 33 -9.26 -3.53 4.68
C ALA A 33 -8.70 -2.52 3.66
N ALA A 34 -7.38 -2.54 3.43
CA ALA A 34 -6.80 -1.85 2.29
C ALA A 34 -7.36 -2.41 0.96
N PRO A 35 -7.53 -1.56 -0.06
CA PRO A 35 -7.97 -1.98 -1.38
C PRO A 35 -7.01 -3.00 -1.99
N MET A 36 -7.52 -3.88 -2.84
CA MET A 36 -6.73 -4.90 -3.53
C MET A 36 -6.26 -4.40 -4.90
N HIS A 37 -5.01 -4.72 -5.25
CA HIS A 37 -4.44 -4.56 -6.58
C HIS A 37 -3.45 -5.68 -6.87
N CYS A 38 -3.42 -6.18 -8.10
CA CYS A 38 -2.61 -7.35 -8.48
C CYS A 38 -2.80 -8.57 -7.52
N GLY A 39 -4.06 -8.80 -7.09
CA GLY A 39 -4.44 -9.93 -6.25
C GLY A 39 -3.96 -9.85 -4.79
N LYS A 40 -3.46 -8.70 -4.33
CA LYS A 40 -3.01 -8.50 -2.94
C LYS A 40 -3.52 -7.16 -2.39
N PRO A 41 -3.75 -7.04 -1.08
CA PRO A 41 -4.02 -5.75 -0.46
C PRO A 41 -2.83 -4.80 -0.63
N MET A 42 -3.14 -3.53 -0.91
CA MET A 42 -2.14 -2.47 -1.03
C MET A 42 -1.50 -2.18 0.34
N ALA A 43 -0.27 -1.65 0.31
CA ALA A 43 0.48 -1.27 1.50
C ALA A 43 0.62 0.25 1.62
N VAL A 44 0.73 0.78 2.83
CA VAL A 44 0.99 2.22 3.03
C VAL A 44 2.48 2.51 2.79
N ARG A 45 2.78 3.41 1.86
CA ARG A 45 4.14 3.88 1.55
C ARG A 45 4.15 5.39 1.32
N LYS A 46 5.29 6.02 1.60
CA LYS A 46 5.51 7.42 1.22
C LYS A 46 5.73 7.52 -0.28
N VAL A 47 4.91 8.33 -0.93
CA VAL A 47 5.04 8.74 -2.33
C VAL A 47 5.04 10.26 -2.33
N ASP A 48 6.11 10.88 -2.84
CA ASP A 48 6.26 12.35 -2.87
C ASP A 48 6.07 13.01 -1.49
N GLY A 49 6.52 12.35 -0.42
CA GLY A 49 6.42 12.81 0.97
C GLY A 49 5.09 12.51 1.68
N LYS A 50 4.05 12.07 0.96
CA LYS A 50 2.72 11.76 1.51
C LYS A 50 2.52 10.25 1.67
N ASP A 51 1.86 9.82 2.73
CA ASP A 51 1.48 8.42 2.91
C ASP A 51 0.33 8.08 1.95
N MET A 52 0.55 7.06 1.11
CA MET A 52 -0.41 6.59 0.11
C MET A 52 -0.51 5.06 0.16
N LEU A 53 -1.66 4.54 -0.22
CA LEU A 53 -1.82 3.13 -0.51
C LEU A 53 -1.12 2.84 -1.82
N THR A 54 -0.20 1.90 -1.82
CA THR A 54 0.66 1.59 -2.95
C THR A 54 0.66 0.09 -3.20
N CYS A 55 0.60 -0.29 -4.48
CA CYS A 55 0.77 -1.68 -4.89
C CYS A 55 2.11 -2.22 -4.42
N TRP A 56 2.17 -3.50 -4.15
CA TRP A 56 3.39 -4.19 -3.77
C TRP A 56 4.45 -4.18 -4.89
N MET A 57 4.04 -4.00 -6.15
CA MET A 57 4.93 -3.77 -7.30
C MET A 57 5.46 -2.33 -7.39
N GLY A 58 4.99 -1.42 -6.53
CA GLY A 58 5.39 -0.01 -6.48
C GLY A 58 4.30 0.97 -6.97
N PRO A 59 4.50 2.28 -6.77
CA PRO A 59 3.50 3.31 -7.04
C PRO A 59 3.19 3.50 -8.53
N GLY A 60 4.10 3.09 -9.42
CA GLY A 60 3.85 3.08 -10.86
C GLY A 60 2.89 1.97 -11.32
N CYS A 61 2.72 0.91 -10.53
CA CYS A 61 1.75 -0.15 -10.81
C CYS A 61 0.35 0.19 -10.29
N GLY A 62 0.28 0.82 -9.12
CA GLY A 62 -0.97 1.33 -8.57
C GLY A 62 -0.72 2.11 -7.30
N LYS A 63 -1.34 3.30 -7.20
CA LYS A 63 -1.37 4.10 -5.98
C LYS A 63 -2.75 4.70 -5.79
N ALA A 64 -3.16 4.83 -4.54
CA ALA A 64 -4.43 5.41 -4.14
C ALA A 64 -4.23 6.23 -2.86
N GLU A 65 -5.08 7.23 -2.66
CA GLU A 65 -5.10 7.96 -1.40
C GLU A 65 -5.64 7.08 -0.27
N ILE A 66 -5.20 7.38 0.95
CA ILE A 66 -5.76 6.76 2.15
C ILE A 66 -7.20 7.27 2.34
N PRO A 67 -8.20 6.38 2.50
CA PRO A 67 -9.59 6.78 2.67
C PRO A 67 -9.79 7.62 3.94
N LEU A 68 -10.76 8.53 3.86
CA LEU A 68 -11.20 9.34 4.98
C LEU A 68 -12.33 8.66 5.73
N HIS A 69 -12.35 8.81 7.05
CA HIS A 69 -13.47 8.45 7.91
C HIS A 69 -13.54 9.44 9.08
N HIS A 70 -14.71 10.05 9.30
CA HIS A 70 -14.86 11.25 10.15
C HIS A 70 -13.93 12.40 9.72
N ASP A 71 -13.84 12.64 8.41
CA ASP A 71 -13.04 13.72 7.80
C ASP A 71 -11.53 13.65 8.11
N LEU A 72 -11.06 12.50 8.60
CA LEU A 72 -9.67 12.23 8.93
C LEU A 72 -9.15 11.01 8.14
N PRO A 73 -7.89 11.02 7.68
CA PRO A 73 -7.30 9.86 7.05
C PRO A 73 -7.20 8.71 8.04
N MET A 74 -7.67 7.53 7.63
CA MET A 74 -7.47 6.31 8.41
C MET A 74 -5.97 5.97 8.49
N ARG A 75 -5.52 5.30 9.54
CA ARG A 75 -4.10 4.90 9.68
C ARG A 75 -3.93 3.40 9.64
N ALA A 76 -2.77 2.91 9.24
CA ALA A 76 -2.43 1.50 9.43
C ALA A 76 -2.65 1.11 10.90
N ALA A 77 -3.43 0.06 11.13
CA ALA A 77 -3.80 -0.48 12.44
C ALA A 77 -2.65 -1.25 13.08
#